data_AF-A0A7T8GP15-F1
#
_entry.id   AF-A0A7T8GP15-F1
#
_cell.length_a   1.000
_cell.length_b   1.000
_cell.length_c   1.000
_cell.angle_alpha   90.00
_cell.angle_beta   90.00
_cell.angle_gamma   90.00
#
_symmetry.space_group_name_H-M   'P 1'
#
loop_
_entity.id
_entity.type
_entity.pdbx_description
1 polymer ?
#
loop_
_entity_poly.entity_id
_entity_poly.type
_entity_poly.pdbx_seq_one_letter_code
_entity_poly.pdbx_strand_id
1 'polypeptide(L)' 'QAPSQTQSQFLQLIRENSSSDLNKFLSSNSENVHLNAYNESTGLTPLHSAILDGKTETVRSLLLYGSNPHLLTRDGLSS' A
#
# COMPACT_ATOMS: atom_id res chain seq x y z
N GLN A 1 -17.19 4.91 4.23
CA GLN A 1 -17.51 4.45 2.87
C GLN A 1 -16.70 3.20 2.60
N ALA A 2 -17.25 2.17 1.96
CA ALA A 2 -16.50 0.96 1.64
C ALA A 2 -15.28 1.31 0.77
N PRO A 3 -14.12 0.65 0.94
CA PRO A 3 -12.99 0.86 0.04
C PRO A 3 -13.43 0.62 -1.41
N SER A 4 -13.03 1.51 -2.31
CA SER A 4 -13.27 1.31 -3.74
C SER A 4 -12.69 -0.04 -4.18
N GLN A 5 -13.31 -0.68 -5.17
CA GLN A 5 -12.84 -1.98 -5.68
C GLN A 5 -11.34 -1.96 -6.03
N THR A 6 -10.88 -0.83 -6.61
CA THR A 6 -9.47 -0.53 -6.90
C THR A 6 -8.60 -0.57 -5.64
N GLN A 7 -9.06 0.02 -4.53
CA GLN A 7 -8.30 0.04 -3.28
C GLN A 7 -8.18 -1.35 -2.65
N SER A 8 -9.27 -2.12 -2.65
CA SER A 8 -9.26 -3.50 -2.14
C SER A 8 -8.32 -4.40 -2.94
N GLN A 9 -8.34 -4.28 -4.27
CA GLN A 9 -7.46 -5.01 -5.16
C GLN A 9 -5.98 -4.63 -4.95
N PHE A 10 -5.69 -3.34 -4.80
CA PHE A 10 -4.34 -2.86 -4.47
C PHE A 10 -3.81 -3.46 -3.16
N LEU A 11 -4.60 -3.42 -2.08
CA LEU A 11 -4.20 -4.01 -0.80
C LEU A 11 -4.01 -5.52 -0.90
N GLN A 12 -4.80 -6.22 -1.73
CA GLN A 12 -4.62 -7.64 -1.98
C GLN A 12 -3.29 -7.93 -2.68
N LEU A 13 -2.91 -7.15 -3.71
CA LEU A 13 -1.62 -7.33 -4.41
C LEU A 13 -0.42 -7.17 -3.47
N ILE A 14 -0.49 -6.25 -2.51
CA ILE A 14 0.54 -6.08 -1.46
C ILE A 14 0.66 -7.35 -0.61
N ARG A 15 -0.49 -7.97 -0.25
CA ARG A 15 -0.53 -9.19 0.54
C ARG A 15 0.02 -10.39 -0.20
N GLU A 16 -0.31 -10.52 -1.48
CA GLU A 16 0.15 -11.62 -2.35
C GLU A 16 1.65 -11.55 -2.68
N ASN A 17 2.34 -10.45 -2.34
CA ASN A 17 3.78 -10.23 -2.62
C ASN A 17 4.15 -10.20 -4.11
N SER A 18 3.18 -9.98 -5.01
CA SER A 18 3.44 -9.89 -6.44
C SER A 18 3.89 -8.48 -6.82
N SER A 19 5.18 -8.18 -6.68
CA SER A 19 5.77 -6.87 -7.05
C SER A 19 5.48 -6.49 -8.50
N SER A 20 5.48 -7.47 -9.41
CA SER A 20 5.19 -7.27 -10.84
C SER A 20 3.74 -6.85 -11.09
N ASP A 21 2.78 -7.56 -10.49
CA ASP A 21 1.35 -7.24 -10.64
C ASP A 21 1.00 -5.93 -9.93
N LEU A 22 1.62 -5.68 -8.77
CA LEU A 22 1.50 -4.41 -8.06
C LEU A 22 1.97 -3.24 -8.93
N ASN A 23 3.15 -3.35 -9.57
CA ASN A 23 3.67 -2.30 -10.44
C ASN A 23 2.76 -2.05 -11.66
N LYS A 24 2.27 -3.12 -12.31
CA LYS A 24 1.31 -3.00 -13.41
C LYS A 24 0.02 -2.32 -12.96
N PHE A 25 -0.49 -2.71 -11.81
CA PHE A 25 -1.72 -2.15 -11.26
C PHE A 25 -1.55 -0.66 -10.93
N LEU A 26 -0.46 -0.30 -10.25
CA LEU A 26 -0.12 1.09 -9.91
C LEU A 26 0.07 1.93 -11.16
N SER A 27 0.73 1.41 -12.20
CA SER A 27 0.89 2.14 -13.46
C SER A 27 -0.43 2.39 -14.19
N SER A 28 -1.40 1.47 -14.09
CA SER A 28 -2.71 1.62 -14.74
C SER A 28 -3.75 2.39 -13.90
N ASN A 29 -3.58 2.47 -12.58
CA ASN A 29 -4.57 3.02 -11.65
C ASN A 29 -4.00 4.09 -10.72
N SER A 30 -2.82 4.65 -11.02
CA SER A 30 -2.12 5.63 -10.17
C SER A 30 -2.99 6.83 -9.78
N GLU A 31 -3.87 7.29 -10.67
CA GLU A 31 -4.77 8.43 -10.42
C GLU A 31 -5.94 8.12 -9.49
N ASN A 32 -6.27 6.84 -9.27
CA ASN A 32 -7.46 6.41 -8.52
C ASN A 32 -7.13 5.51 -7.32
N VAL A 33 -5.85 5.35 -6.99
CA VAL A 33 -5.38 4.48 -5.89
C VAL A 33 -4.85 5.31 -4.73
N HIS A 34 -5.27 4.98 -3.51
CA HIS A 34 -4.77 5.64 -2.32
C HIS A 34 -3.59 4.83 -1.75
N LEU A 35 -2.38 5.27 -2.09
CA LEU A 35 -1.12 4.67 -1.63
C LEU A 35 -0.95 4.69 -0.10
N ASN A 36 -1.59 5.65 0.56
CA ASN A 36 -1.51 5.84 2.00
C ASN A 36 -2.73 5.30 2.75
N ALA A 37 -3.67 4.66 2.06
CA ALA A 37 -4.86 4.13 2.72
C ALA A 37 -4.50 2.91 3.59
N TYR A 38 -4.93 2.97 4.84
CA TYR A 38 -4.71 1.92 5.81
C TYR A 38 -5.56 0.69 5.48
N ASN A 39 -5.00 -0.47 5.76
CA ASN A 39 -5.74 -1.71 5.74
C ASN A 39 -6.70 -1.72 6.94
N GLU A 40 -8.00 -1.91 6.72
CA GLU A 40 -8.97 -1.90 7.81
C GLU A 40 -8.79 -3.07 8.80
N SER A 41 -8.24 -4.20 8.33
CA SER A 41 -8.01 -5.39 9.15
C SER A 41 -6.77 -5.28 10.03
N THR A 42 -5.69 -4.64 9.55
CA THR A 42 -4.43 -4.52 10.31
C THR A 42 -4.20 -3.13 10.88
N GLY A 43 -4.91 -2.11 10.38
CA GLY A 43 -4.68 -0.69 10.72
C GLY A 43 -3.38 -0.09 10.16
N LEU A 44 -2.63 -0.86 9.36
CA LEU A 44 -1.33 -0.45 8.82
C LEU A 44 -1.47 0.16 7.43
N THR A 45 -0.56 1.08 7.09
CA THR A 45 -0.41 1.52 5.70
C THR A 45 0.18 0.40 4.82
N PRO A 46 -0.03 0.43 3.49
CA PRO A 46 0.47 -0.60 2.58
C PRO A 46 2.00 -0.71 2.64
N LEU A 47 2.65 0.44 2.81
CA LEU A 47 4.09 0.54 3.01
C LEU A 47 4.54 -0.13 4.31
N HIS A 48 3.84 0.09 5.42
CA HIS A 48 4.15 -0.58 6.69
C HIS A 48 3.97 -2.09 6.62
N SER A 49 2.87 -2.54 6.00
CA SER A 49 2.63 -3.97 5.80
C SER A 49 3.76 -4.62 5.00
N ALA A 50 4.30 -3.92 4.00
CA ALA A 50 5.43 -4.39 3.20
C ALA A 50 6.75 -4.38 3.99
N ILE A 51 6.98 -3.38 4.85
CA ILE A 51 8.17 -3.31 5.72
C ILE A 51 8.16 -4.45 6.75
N LEU A 52 7.05 -4.66 7.45
CA LEU A 52 6.93 -5.70 8.47
C LEU A 52 7.13 -7.11 7.91
N ASP A 53 6.66 -7.33 6.69
CA ASP A 53 6.80 -8.62 6.00
C ASP A 53 8.16 -8.75 5.27
N GLY A 54 9.01 -7.72 5.29
CA GLY A 54 10.34 -7.73 4.66
C GLY A 54 10.31 -7.65 3.13
N LYS A 55 9.19 -7.23 2.54
CA LYS A 55 8.95 -7.15 1.08
C LYS A 55 9.65 -5.95 0.46
N THR A 56 10.96 -6.01 0.37
CA THR A 56 11.82 -4.89 -0.08
C THR A 56 11.44 -4.37 -1.47
N GLU A 57 11.08 -5.23 -2.42
CA GLU A 57 10.61 -4.82 -3.75
C GLU A 57 9.30 -4.04 -3.67
N THR A 58 8.33 -4.54 -2.91
CA THR A 58 7.04 -3.86 -2.70
C THR A 58 7.23 -2.50 -2.04
N VAL A 59 8.12 -2.41 -1.04
CA VAL A 59 8.51 -1.13 -0.41
C VAL A 59 9.09 -0.17 -1.44
N ARG A 60 10.02 -0.63 -2.29
CA ARG A 60 10.59 0.21 -3.36
C ARG A 60 9.54 0.70 -4.34
N SER A 61 8.65 -0.17 -4.82
CA SER A 61 7.57 0.21 -5.73
C SER A 61 6.69 1.29 -5.09
N LEU A 62 6.24 1.07 -3.86
CA LEU A 62 5.38 2.04 -3.15
C LEU A 62 6.04 3.41 -2.98
N LEU A 63 7.32 3.45 -2.60
CA LEU A 63 8.07 4.69 -2.49
C LEU A 63 8.27 5.37 -3.85
N LEU A 64 8.53 4.60 -4.90
CA LEU A 64 8.71 5.13 -6.26
C LEU A 64 7.44 5.85 -6.76
N TYR A 65 6.26 5.32 -6.43
CA TYR A 65 4.98 5.93 -6.79
C TYR A 65 4.56 7.08 -5.83
N GLY A 66 5.40 7.45 -4.85
CA GLY A 66 5.15 8.59 -3.96
C GLY A 66 4.36 8.26 -2.69
N SER A 67 4.40 7.00 -2.22
CA SER A 67 3.86 6.67 -0.90
C SER A 67 4.62 7.41 0.20
N ASN A 68 3.90 7.96 1.18
CA ASN A 68 4.51 8.73 2.25
C ASN A 68 5.05 7.80 3.35
N PRO A 69 6.37 7.72 3.57
CA PRO A 69 6.93 6.87 4.62
C PRO A 69 6.59 7.33 6.04
N HIS A 70 6.19 8.60 6.20
CA HIS A 70 5.87 9.18 7.49
C HIS A 70 4.45 8.83 7.96
N LEU A 71 3.61 8.24 7.10
CA LEU A 71 2.28 7.79 7.50
C LEU A 71 2.39 6.36 7.99
N LEU A 72 2.56 6.20 9.30
CA LEU A 72 2.87 4.90 9.88
C LEU A 72 1.64 4.00 10.04
N THR A 73 0.51 4.52 10.51
CA THR A 73 -0.70 3.73 10.77
C THR A 73 -1.96 4.60 10.74
N ARG A 74 -3.14 3.97 10.87
CA ARG A 74 -4.46 4.62 11.02
C ARG A 74 -4.48 5.73 12.10
N ASP A 75 -3.59 5.65 13.08
CA ASP A 75 -3.57 6.57 14.24
C ASP A 75 -2.65 7.79 14.05
N GLY A 76 -1.89 7.88 12.95
CA GLY A 76 -0.99 9.03 12.69
C GLY A 76 0.16 9.20 13.70
N LEU A 77 0.28 8.31 14.68
CA LEU A 77 1.31 8.34 15.71
C LEU A 77 2.52 7.50 15.26
N SER A 78 3.53 8.16 14.70
CA SER A 78 4.88 7.96 15.26
C SER A 78 4.87 8.73 16.57
N SER A 79 4.89 8.07 17.72
CA SER A 79 5.56 8.67 18.88
C SER A 79 7.04 8.34 18.78
#